data_AF-A0A1H0R8A0-F1
#
_entry.id   AF-A0A1H0R8A0-F1
#
_cell.length_a   1.000
_cell.length_b   1.000
_cell.length_c   1.000
_cell.angle_alpha   90.00
_cell.angle_beta   90.00
_cell.angle_gamma   90.00
#
_symmetry.space_group_name_H-M   'P 1'
#
loop_
_entity.id
_entity.type
_entity.pdbx_description
1 polymer ?
#
loop_
_entity_poly.entity_id
_entity_poly.type
_entity_poly.pdbx_seq_one_letter_code
_entity_poly.pdbx_strand_id
1 'polypeptide(L)'
;MLATARKMREEEEGFTLIELLIVIVILGVLSAVVVFSVGGITDRGKAAACAADVSTVTVAGEAYIAQSPIGAVAATMGDLQTAGFLHSVPTDVTYKVDAAGKNFTVAAGAGC
;
A
#
# COMPACT_ATOMS: atom_id res chain seq x y z
N MET A 1 7.54 -48.11 40.90
CA MET A 1 7.44 -47.18 39.75
C MET A 1 6.04 -46.56 39.54
N LEU A 2 5.09 -46.67 40.49
CA LEU A 2 3.72 -46.17 40.32
C LEU A 2 3.45 -44.76 40.90
N ALA A 3 4.43 -44.15 41.59
CA ALA A 3 4.24 -42.85 42.24
C ALA A 3 4.27 -41.66 41.26
N THR A 4 4.94 -41.80 40.12
CA THR A 4 5.13 -40.71 39.15
C THR A 4 3.87 -40.41 38.33
N ALA A 5 3.00 -41.42 38.12
CA ALA A 5 1.78 -41.26 37.32
C ALA A 5 0.68 -40.41 38.02
N ARG A 6 0.72 -40.31 39.35
CA ARG A 6 -0.30 -39.55 40.11
C ARG A 6 -0.02 -38.05 40.12
N LYS A 7 1.25 -37.64 40.05
CA LYS A 7 1.66 -36.23 40.07
C LYS A 7 1.30 -35.47 38.79
N MET A 8 1.26 -36.17 37.64
CA MET A 8 0.90 -35.55 36.35
C MET A 8 -0.59 -35.21 36.20
N ARG A 9 -1.47 -35.75 37.06
CA ARG A 9 -2.92 -35.47 37.04
C ARG A 9 -3.32 -34.30 37.95
N GLU A 10 -2.44 -33.87 38.86
CA GLU A 10 -2.66 -32.67 39.70
C GLU A 10 -2.21 -31.38 39.01
N GLU A 11 -1.48 -31.48 37.88
CA GLU A 11 -1.04 -30.33 37.07
C GLU A 11 -1.99 -29.99 35.92
N GLU A 12 -3.08 -30.74 35.75
CA GLU A 12 -4.19 -30.39 34.83
C GLU A 12 -5.17 -29.44 35.55
N GLU A 13 -4.70 -28.26 35.96
CA GLU A 13 -5.57 -27.16 36.36
C GLU A 13 -6.39 -26.71 35.14
N GLY A 14 -7.65 -27.12 35.09
CA GLY A 14 -8.57 -26.78 34.01
C GLY A 14 -8.86 -25.28 33.95
N PHE A 15 -8.82 -24.73 32.74
CA PHE A 15 -9.26 -23.36 32.43
C PHE A 15 -10.68 -23.13 32.97
N THR A 16 -10.89 -22.06 33.73
CA THR A 16 -12.23 -21.80 34.25
C THR A 16 -13.15 -21.34 33.10
N LEU A 17 -14.41 -21.77 33.11
CA LEU A 17 -15.40 -21.28 32.12
C LEU A 17 -15.53 -19.75 32.16
N ILE A 18 -15.29 -19.16 33.34
CA ILE A 18 -15.35 -17.73 33.60
C ILE A 18 -14.18 -16.99 32.94
N GLU A 19 -12.97 -17.58 32.95
CA GLU A 19 -11.82 -17.05 32.20
C GLU A 19 -12.09 -17.02 30.71
N LEU A 20 -12.60 -18.11 30.13
CA LEU A 20 -12.89 -18.10 28.70
C LEU A 20 -14.02 -17.12 28.36
N LEU A 21 -15.01 -16.98 29.24
CA LEU A 21 -16.12 -16.04 29.06
C LEU A 21 -15.64 -14.59 29.06
N ILE A 22 -14.82 -14.16 30.02
CA ILE A 22 -14.35 -12.78 30.05
C ILE A 22 -13.42 -12.46 28.87
N VAL A 23 -12.61 -13.43 28.43
CA VAL A 23 -11.71 -13.27 27.29
C VAL A 23 -12.49 -13.03 26.00
N ILE A 24 -13.52 -13.84 25.71
CA ILE A 24 -14.31 -13.63 24.48
C ILE A 24 -15.11 -12.32 24.52
N VAL A 25 -15.54 -11.88 25.71
CA VAL A 25 -16.20 -10.58 25.88
C VAL A 25 -15.23 -9.44 25.57
N ILE A 26 -14.01 -9.48 26.10
CA ILE A 26 -12.98 -8.47 25.83
C ILE A 26 -12.59 -8.48 24.35
N LEU A 27 -12.33 -9.66 23.76
CA LEU A 27 -12.02 -9.79 22.34
C LEU A 27 -13.17 -9.32 21.44
N GLY A 28 -14.42 -9.54 21.85
CA GLY A 28 -15.62 -9.03 21.16
C GLY A 28 -15.67 -7.50 21.13
N VAL A 29 -15.42 -6.84 22.27
CA VAL A 29 -15.40 -5.37 22.34
C VAL A 29 -14.23 -4.79 21.55
N LEU A 30 -13.02 -5.35 21.70
CA LEU A 30 -11.82 -4.87 21.02
C LEU A 30 -11.93 -5.03 19.49
N SER A 31 -12.41 -6.18 19.02
CA SER A 31 -12.55 -6.43 17.57
C SER A 31 -13.54 -5.48 16.90
N ALA A 32 -14.65 -5.15 17.56
CA ALA A 32 -15.64 -4.20 17.03
C ALA A 32 -15.01 -2.82 16.76
N VAL A 33 -14.22 -2.28 17.68
CA VAL A 33 -13.57 -0.96 17.53
C VAL A 33 -12.51 -0.98 16.42
N VAL A 34 -11.72 -2.06 16.33
CA VAL A 34 -10.65 -2.20 15.33
C VAL A 34 -11.21 -2.16 13.90
N VAL A 35 -12.33 -2.83 13.65
CA VAL A 35 -12.95 -2.86 12.30
C VAL A 35 -13.30 -1.45 11.82
N PHE A 36 -13.94 -0.64 12.68
CA PHE A 36 -14.27 0.76 12.33
C PHE A 36 -13.01 1.64 12.19
N SER A 37 -11.96 1.36 12.96
CA SER A 37 -10.71 2.11 12.90
C SER A 37 -9.88 1.85 11.64
N VAL A 38 -9.93 0.63 11.09
CA VAL A 38 -9.04 0.20 9.98
C VAL A 38 -9.69 0.38 8.59
N GLY A 39 -11.03 0.43 8.51
CA GLY A 39 -11.78 0.37 7.25
C GLY A 39 -11.49 1.42 6.17
N GLY A 40 -10.72 2.47 6.46
CA GLY A 40 -10.32 3.49 5.47
C GLY A 40 -8.82 3.78 5.42
N ILE A 41 -7.98 2.98 6.09
CA ILE A 41 -6.52 3.16 6.05
C ILE A 41 -5.97 2.77 4.68
N THR A 42 -6.45 1.66 4.13
CA THR A 42 -6.00 1.16 2.83
C THR A 42 -6.33 2.13 1.70
N ASP A 43 -7.54 2.69 1.68
CA ASP A 43 -7.95 3.64 0.64
C ASP A 43 -7.14 4.95 0.72
N ARG A 44 -6.91 5.47 1.94
CA ARG A 44 -6.04 6.62 2.16
C ARG A 44 -4.60 6.33 1.76
N GLY A 45 -4.10 5.12 2.04
CA GLY A 45 -2.77 4.67 1.64
C GLY A 45 -2.61 4.61 0.12
N LYS A 46 -3.60 4.05 -0.58
CA LYS A 46 -3.65 4.02 -2.05
C LYS A 46 -3.70 5.42 -2.65
N ALA A 47 -4.57 6.29 -2.14
CA ALA A 47 -4.68 7.68 -2.61
C ALA A 47 -3.36 8.45 -2.41
N ALA A 48 -2.69 8.26 -1.27
CA ALA A 48 -1.40 8.88 -0.99
C ALA A 48 -0.29 8.34 -1.90
N ALA A 49 -0.26 7.03 -2.15
CA ALA A 49 0.68 6.41 -3.08
C ALA A 49 0.47 6.96 -4.51
N CYS A 50 -0.76 7.01 -4.98
CA CYS A 50 -1.11 7.58 -6.29
C CYS A 50 -0.69 9.05 -6.42
N ALA A 51 -0.91 9.87 -5.40
CA ALA A 51 -0.47 11.26 -5.40
C ALA A 51 1.06 11.38 -5.49
N ALA A 52 1.79 10.51 -4.79
CA ALA A 52 3.25 10.45 -4.86
C ALA A 52 3.75 9.99 -6.24
N ASP A 53 3.10 8.99 -6.84
CA ASP A 53 3.45 8.48 -8.17
C ASP A 53 3.20 9.54 -9.25
N VAL A 54 2.07 10.26 -9.20
CA VAL A 54 1.79 11.38 -10.10
C VAL A 54 2.89 12.44 -9.99
N SER A 55 3.26 12.84 -8.77
CA SER A 55 4.34 13.81 -8.57
C SER A 55 5.68 13.30 -9.11
N THR A 56 5.99 12.02 -8.89
CA THR A 56 7.25 11.41 -9.32
C THR A 56 7.35 11.35 -10.84
N VAL A 57 6.27 10.93 -11.51
CA VAL A 57 6.21 10.89 -12.98
C VAL A 57 6.24 12.30 -13.58
N THR A 58 5.59 13.28 -12.94
CA THR A 58 5.67 14.68 -13.39
C THR A 58 7.10 15.20 -13.35
N VAL A 59 7.79 15.04 -12.23
CA VAL A 59 9.19 15.45 -12.09
C VAL A 59 10.09 14.71 -13.08
N ALA A 60 9.86 13.41 -13.31
CA ALA A 60 10.59 12.64 -14.31
C ALA A 60 10.38 13.17 -15.74
N GLY A 61 9.13 13.52 -16.10
CA GLY A 61 8.81 14.13 -17.38
C GLY A 61 9.46 15.50 -17.58
N GLU A 62 9.43 16.36 -16.56
CA GLU A 62 10.10 17.67 -16.58
C GLU A 62 11.62 17.52 -16.69
N ALA A 63 12.21 16.58 -15.94
CA ALA A 63 13.64 16.29 -16.00
C ALA A 63 14.07 15.78 -17.38
N TYR A 64 13.25 14.95 -18.04
CA TYR A 64 13.48 14.49 -19.41
C TYR A 64 13.51 15.66 -20.39
N ILE A 65 12.54 16.58 -20.31
CA ILE A 65 12.49 17.77 -21.16
C ILE A 65 13.73 18.65 -20.92
N ALA A 66 14.12 18.85 -19.66
CA ALA A 66 15.26 19.67 -19.30
C ALA A 66 16.60 19.14 -19.83
N GLN A 67 16.73 17.81 -19.97
CA GLN A 67 17.93 17.18 -20.54
C GLN A 67 17.85 16.99 -22.07
N SER A 68 16.67 17.17 -22.65
CA SER A 68 16.46 17.02 -24.09
C SER A 68 16.95 18.27 -24.84
N PRO A 69 17.84 18.13 -25.84
CA PRO A 69 18.43 19.27 -26.56
C PRO A 69 17.42 20.12 -27.34
N ILE A 70 16.22 19.59 -27.61
CA ILE A 70 15.13 20.28 -28.32
C ILE A 70 13.87 20.45 -27.46
N GLY A 71 13.95 20.18 -26.16
CA GLY A 71 12.79 20.21 -25.26
C GLY A 71 11.70 19.20 -25.66
N ALA A 72 12.11 18.06 -26.22
CA ALA A 72 11.16 17.01 -26.58
C ALA A 72 10.63 16.33 -25.32
N VAL A 73 9.34 16.02 -25.35
CA VAL A 73 8.64 15.29 -24.30
C VAL A 73 8.76 13.79 -24.58
N ALA A 74 8.89 12.98 -23.53
CA ALA A 74 8.84 11.53 -23.65
C ALA A 74 7.45 11.11 -24.18
N ALA A 75 7.39 10.27 -25.22
CA ALA A 75 6.12 9.86 -25.82
C ALA A 75 5.30 8.96 -24.89
N THR A 76 5.99 8.17 -24.06
CA THR A 76 5.40 7.24 -23.10
C THR A 76 6.18 7.22 -21.79
N MET A 77 5.58 6.70 -20.72
CA MET A 77 6.30 6.45 -19.46
C MET A 77 7.43 5.42 -19.61
N GLY A 78 7.34 4.53 -20.61
CA GLY A 78 8.41 3.58 -20.92
C GLY A 78 9.68 4.27 -21.41
N ASP A 79 9.55 5.40 -22.11
CA ASP A 79 10.69 6.21 -22.55
C ASP A 79 11.37 6.88 -21.36
N LEU A 80 10.60 7.31 -20.36
CA LEU A 80 11.14 7.87 -19.10
C LEU A 80 11.91 6.81 -18.30
N GLN A 81 11.44 5.56 -18.30
CA GLN A 81 12.16 4.45 -17.66
C GLN A 81 13.45 4.10 -18.42
N THR A 82 13.37 3.99 -19.75
CA THR A 82 14.52 3.65 -20.59
C THR A 82 15.61 4.74 -20.52
N ALA A 83 15.20 6.00 -20.42
CA ALA A 83 16.10 7.13 -20.23
C ALA A 83 16.61 7.29 -18.78
N GLY A 84 16.17 6.43 -17.85
CA GLY A 84 16.68 6.37 -16.47
C GLY A 84 16.06 7.37 -15.50
N PHE A 85 14.99 8.07 -15.89
CA PHE A 85 14.27 9.01 -15.01
C PHE A 85 13.26 8.32 -14.10
N LEU A 86 12.82 7.11 -14.46
CA LEU A 86 11.97 6.25 -13.64
C LEU A 86 12.63 4.89 -13.43
N HIS A 87 12.53 4.34 -12.22
CA HIS A 87 12.98 2.98 -11.93
C HIS A 87 12.00 1.92 -12.44
N SER A 88 10.70 2.19 -12.31
CA SER A 88 9.59 1.36 -12.77
C SER A 88 8.42 2.23 -13.19
N VAL A 89 7.65 1.78 -14.19
CA VAL A 89 6.44 2.49 -14.62
C VAL A 89 5.28 2.15 -13.68
N PRO A 90 4.69 3.14 -12.96
CA PRO A 90 3.50 2.90 -12.15
C PRO A 90 2.29 2.59 -13.05
N THR A 91 1.50 1.58 -12.66
CA THR A 91 0.32 1.13 -13.42
C THR A 91 -0.93 1.97 -13.17
N ASP A 92 -1.00 2.61 -12.01
CA ASP A 92 -2.16 3.38 -11.56
C ASP A 92 -2.07 4.86 -11.95
N VAL A 93 -1.12 5.25 -12.79
CA VAL A 93 -0.96 6.63 -13.27
C VAL A 93 -1.10 6.67 -14.78
N THR A 94 -1.83 7.67 -15.28
CA THR A 94 -1.97 7.92 -16.71
C THR A 94 -1.05 9.06 -17.12
N TYR A 95 -0.26 8.82 -18.17
CA TYR A 95 0.60 9.81 -18.80
C TYR A 95 0.11 10.03 -20.23
N LYS A 96 -0.20 11.28 -20.58
CA LYS A 96 -0.64 11.65 -21.92
C LYS A 96 0.19 12.82 -22.43
N VAL A 97 0.71 12.67 -23.64
CA VAL A 97 1.35 13.77 -24.37
C VAL A 97 0.30 14.46 -25.24
N ASP A 98 0.43 15.77 -25.39
CA ASP A 98 -0.40 16.52 -26.33
C ASP A 98 -0.10 16.10 -27.79
N ALA A 99 -1.03 16.43 -28.70
CA ALA A 99 -0.86 16.12 -30.12
C ALA A 99 0.36 16.84 -30.76
N ALA A 100 0.89 17.88 -30.09
CA ALA A 100 2.05 18.64 -30.54
C ALA A 100 3.39 18.03 -30.08
N GLY A 101 3.38 17.02 -29.19
CA GLY A 101 4.59 16.40 -28.63
C GLY A 101 5.39 17.33 -27.73
N LYS A 102 4.77 18.38 -27.20
CA LYS A 102 5.42 19.53 -26.53
C LYS A 102 5.05 19.65 -25.06
N ASN A 103 3.88 19.15 -24.66
CA ASN A 103 3.44 19.11 -23.28
C ASN A 103 2.99 17.69 -22.92
N PHE A 104 3.12 17.34 -21.64
CA PHE A 104 2.52 16.14 -21.09
C PHE A 104 1.60 16.48 -19.92
N THR A 105 0.70 15.56 -19.64
CA THR A 105 -0.20 15.60 -18.50
C THR A 105 -0.09 14.27 -17.76
N VAL A 106 -0.01 14.35 -16.44
CA VAL A 106 0.03 13.19 -15.54
C VAL A 106 -1.20 13.26 -14.65
N ALA A 107 -1.95 12.18 -14.59
CA ALA A 107 -3.14 12.09 -13.76
C ALA A 107 -3.21 10.72 -13.08
N ALA A 108 -3.83 10.67 -11.91
CA ALA A 108 -4.19 9.42 -11.28
C ALA A 108 -5.12 8.62 -12.22
N GLY A 109 -4.81 7.34 -12.40
CA GLY A 109 -5.59 6.38 -13.18
C GLY A 109 -6.72 5.75 -12.35
N ALA A 110 -7.51 4.88 -12.96
CA ALA A 110 -8.72 4.32 -12.33
C ALA A 110 -8.48 3.32 -11.17
N GLY A 111 -7.23 2.93 -10.93
CA GLY A 111 -6.81 2.15 -9.77
C GLY A 111 -6.52 3.00 -8.53
N CYS A 112 -6.49 4.32 -8.74
CA CYS A 112 -6.63 5.38 -7.75
C CYS A 112 -8.12 5.80 -7.69
#